data_AF-A0A950U333-F1
#
_entry.id   AF-A0A950U333-F1
#
_cell.length_a   1.000
_cell.length_b   1.000
_cell.length_c   1.000
_cell.angle_alpha   90.00
_cell.angle_beta   90.00
_cell.angle_gamma   90.00
#
_symmetry.space_group_name_H-M   'P 1'
#
loop_
_entity.id
_entity.type
_entity.pdbx_description
1 polymer ?
#
loop_
_entity_poly.entity_id
_entity_poly.type
_entity_poly.pdbx_seq_one_letter_code
_entity_poly.pdbx_strand_id
1 'polypeptide(L)'
;MALWAEEQGSKLLAAAALGAGALLLTRLMPNLRSVAISGLKLFAEAEFGMEDGLIGGLAERAVDALLDSMQAPEPDAAVQANARKIINRFERTARRRSQRKGWHERDRAARYHHHLRKLKAAIAKASRDLPEDQRQHLATISSGISEDW
;
A
#
# COMPACT_ATOMS: atom_id res chain seq x y z
N MET A 1 9.81 39.78 -5.31
CA MET A 1 10.04 38.32 -5.40
C MET A 1 11.42 37.91 -4.84
N ALA A 2 11.92 38.51 -3.75
CA ALA A 2 13.24 38.17 -3.19
C ALA A 2 13.17 37.40 -1.85
N LEU A 3 12.04 37.47 -1.13
CA LEU A 3 11.89 36.88 0.22
C LEU A 3 11.64 35.36 0.24
N TRP A 4 11.27 34.75 -0.90
CA TRP A 4 10.97 33.31 -0.99
C TRP A 4 12.21 32.41 -1.17
N ALA A 5 13.36 32.98 -1.53
CA ALA A 5 14.60 32.22 -1.78
C ALA A 5 15.41 31.96 -0.50
N GLU A 6 15.39 32.90 0.45
CA GLU A 6 16.15 32.79 1.72
C GLU A 6 15.56 31.74 2.68
N GLU A 7 14.24 31.57 2.66
CA GLU A 7 13.54 30.61 3.52
C GLU A 7 13.82 29.16 3.10
N GLN A 8 13.99 28.91 1.79
CA GLN A 8 14.33 27.58 1.27
C GLN A 8 15.80 27.22 1.53
N GLY A 9 16.72 28.18 1.40
CA GLY A 9 18.13 27.98 1.76
C GLY A 9 18.31 27.62 3.24
N SER A 10 17.56 28.28 4.11
CA SER A 10 17.58 28.03 5.56
C SER A 10 17.03 26.64 5.93
N LYS A 11 15.95 26.18 5.26
CA LYS A 11 15.38 24.84 5.46
C LYS A 11 16.34 23.73 4.99
N LEU A 12 17.04 23.95 3.88
CA LEU A 12 18.02 23.01 3.36
C LEU A 12 19.27 22.92 4.25
N LEU A 13 19.73 24.05 4.78
CA LEU A 13 20.83 24.09 5.76
C LEU A 13 20.44 23.43 7.08
N ALA A 14 19.22 23.65 7.57
CA ALA A 14 18.71 22.98 8.78
C ALA A 14 18.58 21.46 8.58
N ALA A 15 18.09 21.01 7.42
CA ALA A 15 18.02 19.59 7.08
C ALA A 15 19.40 18.94 6.96
N ALA A 16 20.37 19.64 6.35
CA ALA A 16 21.75 19.18 6.25
C ALA A 16 22.44 19.12 7.62
N ALA A 17 22.21 20.10 8.49
CA ALA A 17 22.76 20.13 9.85
C ALA A 17 22.20 18.99 10.72
N LEU A 18 20.90 18.70 10.62
CA LEU A 18 20.27 17.56 11.31
C LEU A 18 20.83 16.23 10.79
N GLY A 19 21.02 16.10 9.47
CA GLY A 19 21.63 14.91 8.87
C GLY A 19 23.07 14.67 9.31
N ALA A 20 23.89 15.73 9.38
CA ALA A 20 25.26 15.64 9.84
C ALA A 20 25.36 15.34 11.35
N GLY A 21 24.46 15.91 12.17
CA GLY A 21 24.39 15.64 13.61
C GLY A 21 24.08 14.18 13.94
N ALA A 22 23.17 13.56 13.18
CA ALA A 22 22.81 12.14 13.37
C ALA A 22 23.99 11.18 13.08
N LEU A 23 24.83 11.52 12.11
CA LEU A 23 26.03 10.73 11.76
C LEU A 23 27.15 10.86 12.79
N LEU A 24 27.26 12.02 13.47
CA LEU A 24 28.23 12.21 14.54
C LEU A 24 27.81 11.50 15.84
N LEU A 25 26.51 11.50 16.15
CA LEU A 25 25.94 10.80 17.31
C LEU A 25 26.17 9.27 17.27
N THR A 26 26.09 8.68 16.08
CA THR A 26 26.31 7.23 15.88
C THR A 26 27.77 6.82 16.03
N ARG A 27 28.73 7.75 15.87
CA ARG A 27 30.16 7.49 16.03
C ARG A 27 30.67 7.69 17.46
N LEU A 28 30.01 8.53 18.27
CA LEU A 28 30.43 8.84 19.64
C LEU A 28 29.91 7.86 20.69
N MET A 29 28.83 7.12 20.43
CA MET A 29 28.18 6.25 21.44
C MET A 29 27.84 4.86 20.86
N PRO A 30 28.73 3.86 20.98
CA PRO A 30 28.48 2.51 20.48
C PRO A 30 27.28 1.81 21.14
N ASN A 31 26.88 2.24 22.34
CA ASN A 31 25.69 1.73 23.04
C ASN A 31 24.36 2.13 22.36
N LEU A 32 24.39 3.17 21.51
CA LEU A 32 23.23 3.57 20.69
C LEU A 32 23.04 2.67 19.47
N ARG A 33 23.97 1.74 19.14
CA ARG A 33 23.69 0.74 18.09
C ARG A 33 22.46 -0.09 18.42
N SER A 34 22.27 -0.47 19.68
CA SER A 34 21.08 -1.21 20.11
C SER A 34 19.81 -0.36 19.96
N VAL A 35 19.87 0.94 20.27
CA VAL A 35 18.77 1.90 20.09
C VAL A 35 18.51 2.21 18.62
N ALA A 36 19.53 2.23 17.76
CA ALA A 36 19.41 2.39 16.32
C ALA A 36 18.85 1.13 15.67
N ILE A 37 19.23 -0.08 16.13
CA ILE A 37 18.68 -1.35 15.65
C ILE A 37 17.23 -1.52 16.15
N SER A 38 16.94 -1.18 17.40
CA SER A 38 15.57 -1.15 17.94
C SER A 38 14.73 -0.06 17.27
N GLY A 39 15.34 1.08 16.95
CA GLY A 39 14.74 2.18 16.20
C GLY A 39 14.50 1.81 14.74
N LEU A 40 15.39 1.04 14.11
CA LEU A 40 15.19 0.42 12.79
C LEU A 40 14.13 -0.67 12.84
N LYS A 41 14.03 -1.43 13.93
CA LYS A 41 12.99 -2.45 14.13
C LYS A 41 11.62 -1.81 14.37
N LEU A 42 11.56 -0.72 15.15
CA LEU A 42 10.36 0.10 15.36
C LEU A 42 10.01 0.93 14.13
N PHE A 43 10.98 1.42 13.36
CA PHE A 43 10.75 2.10 12.09
C PHE A 43 10.36 1.10 11.01
N ALA A 44 10.87 -0.13 11.03
CA ALA A 44 10.41 -1.21 10.18
C ALA A 44 9.01 -1.67 10.59
N GLU A 45 8.69 -1.80 11.89
CA GLU A 45 7.32 -2.06 12.37
C GLU A 45 6.38 -0.89 12.06
N ALA A 46 6.86 0.36 12.09
CA ALA A 46 6.10 1.53 11.69
C ALA A 46 5.98 1.66 10.16
N GLU A 47 6.98 1.26 9.38
CA GLU A 47 6.91 1.10 7.93
C GLU A 47 5.99 -0.05 7.56
N PHE A 48 5.96 -1.15 8.30
CA PHE A 48 5.03 -2.24 8.12
C PHE A 48 3.61 -1.81 8.50
N GLY A 49 3.42 -1.04 9.57
CA GLY A 49 2.11 -0.47 9.92
C GLY A 49 1.63 0.58 8.91
N MET A 50 2.55 1.39 8.38
CA MET A 50 2.27 2.37 7.33
C MET A 50 2.03 1.70 5.98
N GLU A 51 2.81 0.67 5.64
CA GLU A 51 2.63 -0.16 4.45
C GLU A 51 1.33 -0.95 4.54
N ASP A 52 1.01 -1.54 5.70
CA ASP A 52 -0.26 -2.22 5.95
C ASP A 52 -1.45 -1.26 5.76
N GLY A 53 -1.33 -0.01 6.23
CA GLY A 53 -2.29 1.07 5.98
C GLY A 53 -2.36 1.48 4.50
N LEU A 54 -1.23 1.57 3.79
CA LEU A 54 -1.16 1.89 2.36
C LEU A 54 -1.69 0.77 1.47
N ILE A 55 -1.55 -0.48 1.90
CA ILE A 55 -2.10 -1.67 1.24
C ILE A 55 -3.60 -1.75 1.51
N GLY A 56 -4.01 -1.54 2.77
CA GLY A 56 -5.42 -1.43 3.16
C GLY A 56 -6.15 -0.36 2.36
N GLY A 57 -5.63 0.86 2.32
CA GLY A 57 -6.23 1.95 1.55
C GLY A 57 -6.18 1.76 0.03
N LEU A 58 -5.26 0.93 -0.49
CA LEU A 58 -5.28 0.52 -1.90
C LEU A 58 -6.38 -0.52 -2.17
N ALA A 59 -6.58 -1.45 -1.24
CA ALA A 59 -7.64 -2.46 -1.31
C ALA A 59 -9.02 -1.83 -1.19
N GLU A 60 -9.22 -0.92 -0.23
CA GLU A 60 -10.49 -0.18 -0.05
C GLU A 60 -10.85 0.61 -1.31
N ARG A 61 -9.92 1.39 -1.86
CA ARG A 61 -10.15 2.12 -3.13
C ARG A 61 -10.48 1.20 -4.31
N ALA A 62 -9.91 0.00 -4.36
CA ALA A 62 -10.24 -0.97 -5.40
C ALA A 62 -11.66 -1.50 -5.22
N VAL A 63 -12.08 -1.76 -3.98
CA VAL A 63 -13.45 -2.17 -3.65
C VAL A 63 -14.44 -1.05 -3.94
N ASP A 64 -14.17 0.20 -3.55
CA ASP A 64 -15.04 1.34 -3.86
C ASP A 64 -15.27 1.47 -5.37
N ALA A 65 -14.21 1.33 -6.18
CA ALA A 65 -14.32 1.35 -7.64
C ALA A 65 -15.11 0.14 -8.19
N LEU A 66 -15.01 -1.03 -7.56
CA LEU A 66 -15.81 -2.19 -7.93
C LEU A 66 -17.30 -1.94 -7.66
N LEU A 67 -17.63 -1.43 -6.47
CA LEU A 67 -19.01 -1.10 -6.10
C LEU A 67 -19.60 0.00 -6.99
N ASP A 68 -18.82 1.02 -7.32
CA ASP A 68 -19.23 2.08 -8.25
C ASP A 68 -19.50 1.50 -9.66
N SER A 69 -18.64 0.59 -10.14
CA SER A 69 -18.84 -0.05 -11.44
C SER A 69 -20.10 -0.91 -11.52
N MET A 70 -20.59 -1.43 -10.38
CA MET A 70 -21.81 -2.22 -10.29
C MET A 70 -23.08 -1.35 -10.21
N GLN A 71 -22.94 -0.08 -9.85
CA GLN A 71 -24.06 0.87 -9.78
C GLN A 71 -24.30 1.59 -11.12
N ALA A 72 -23.34 1.54 -12.04
CA ALA A 72 -23.49 2.12 -13.37
C ALA A 72 -24.62 1.40 -14.15
N PRO A 73 -25.48 2.14 -14.88
CA PRO A 73 -26.53 1.57 -15.72
C PRO A 73 -25.94 1.01 -17.02
N GLU A 74 -25.02 0.05 -16.89
CA GLU A 74 -24.29 -0.59 -17.97
C GLU A 74 -24.73 -2.05 -18.11
N PRO A 75 -24.59 -2.68 -19.31
CA PRO A 75 -24.83 -4.11 -19.46
C PRO A 75 -23.92 -4.94 -18.56
N ASP A 76 -24.41 -6.08 -18.04
CA ASP A 76 -23.64 -6.96 -17.13
C ASP A 76 -22.25 -7.33 -17.67
N ALA A 77 -22.12 -7.54 -18.97
CA ALA A 77 -20.82 -7.83 -19.61
C ALA A 77 -19.82 -6.66 -19.49
N ALA A 78 -20.31 -5.42 -19.58
CA ALA A 78 -19.49 -4.21 -19.42
C ALA A 78 -19.10 -4.00 -17.94
N VAL A 79 -20.02 -4.27 -17.01
CA VAL A 79 -19.75 -4.28 -15.55
C VAL A 79 -18.65 -5.29 -15.22
N GLN A 80 -18.77 -6.53 -15.70
CA GLN A 80 -17.77 -7.59 -15.52
C GLN A 80 -16.41 -7.23 -16.13
N ALA A 81 -16.40 -6.67 -17.34
CA ALA A 81 -15.16 -6.24 -17.99
C ALA A 81 -14.45 -5.11 -17.21
N ASN A 82 -15.22 -4.15 -16.69
CA ASN A 82 -14.67 -3.06 -15.89
C ASN A 82 -14.19 -3.54 -14.52
N ALA A 83 -14.94 -4.42 -13.86
CA ALA A 83 -14.53 -5.04 -12.63
C ALA A 83 -13.21 -5.80 -12.77
N ARG A 84 -13.04 -6.54 -13.88
CA ARG A 84 -11.78 -7.22 -14.20
C ARG A 84 -10.63 -6.25 -14.45
N LYS A 85 -10.87 -5.11 -15.10
CA LYS A 85 -9.83 -4.06 -15.25
C LYS A 85 -9.38 -3.50 -13.90
N ILE A 86 -10.30 -3.31 -12.96
CA ILE A 86 -10.02 -2.81 -11.61
C ILE A 86 -9.14 -3.83 -10.85
N ILE A 87 -9.55 -5.10 -10.83
CA ILE A 87 -8.78 -6.19 -10.20
C ILE A 87 -7.38 -6.29 -10.82
N ASN A 88 -7.28 -6.32 -12.16
CA ASN A 88 -6.00 -6.38 -12.86
C ASN A 88 -5.10 -5.17 -12.57
N ARG A 89 -5.68 -3.98 -12.32
CA ARG A 89 -4.93 -2.78 -11.93
C ARG A 89 -4.39 -2.91 -10.51
N PHE A 90 -5.19 -3.45 -9.59
CA PHE A 90 -4.76 -3.76 -8.24
C PHE A 90 -3.61 -4.78 -8.26
N GLU A 91 -3.77 -5.92 -8.94
CA GLU A 91 -2.77 -6.98 -9.03
C GLU A 91 -1.44 -6.47 -9.63
N ARG A 92 -1.49 -5.71 -10.72
CA ARG A 92 -0.30 -5.07 -11.31
C ARG A 92 0.40 -4.14 -10.31
N THR A 93 -0.36 -3.39 -9.52
CA THR A 93 0.18 -2.50 -8.50
C THR A 93 0.79 -3.29 -7.34
N ALA A 94 0.12 -4.34 -6.88
CA ALA A 94 0.60 -5.25 -5.84
C ALA A 94 1.90 -5.93 -6.27
N ARG A 95 1.96 -6.45 -7.50
CA ARG A 95 3.15 -7.09 -8.08
C ARG A 95 4.31 -6.11 -8.21
N ARG A 96 4.06 -4.89 -8.71
CA ARG A 96 5.09 -3.84 -8.77
C ARG A 96 5.61 -3.46 -7.39
N ARG A 97 4.74 -3.37 -6.38
CA ARG A 97 5.14 -3.05 -5.00
C ARG A 97 5.93 -4.19 -4.37
N SER A 98 5.52 -5.44 -4.59
CA SER A 98 6.22 -6.62 -4.06
C SER A 98 7.61 -6.83 -4.68
N GLN A 99 7.86 -6.31 -5.88
CA GLN A 99 9.15 -6.36 -6.58
C GLN A 99 10.11 -5.20 -6.25
N ARG A 100 9.76 -4.28 -5.34
CA ARG A 100 10.65 -3.16 -4.98
C ARG A 100 11.97 -3.66 -4.39
N LYS A 101 13.09 -3.14 -4.93
CA LYS A 101 14.46 -3.42 -4.48
C LYS A 101 14.65 -2.97 -3.02
N GLY A 102 15.49 -3.69 -2.26
CA GLY A 102 15.77 -3.41 -0.85
C GLY A 102 15.26 -4.48 0.13
N TRP A 103 14.63 -5.53 -0.37
CA TRP A 103 14.04 -6.62 0.42
C TRP A 103 14.42 -7.97 -0.17
N HIS A 104 14.39 -9.04 0.65
CA HIS A 104 14.77 -10.38 0.19
C HIS A 104 13.83 -10.91 -0.91
N GLU A 105 14.41 -11.64 -1.88
CA GLU A 105 13.69 -12.25 -3.01
C GLU A 105 12.56 -13.17 -2.53
N ARG A 106 12.79 -13.90 -1.44
CA ARG A 106 11.83 -14.82 -0.81
C ARG A 106 10.58 -14.11 -0.27
N ASP A 107 10.67 -12.82 0.04
CA ASP A 107 9.58 -12.06 0.65
C ASP A 107 8.65 -11.44 -0.40
N ARG A 108 9.05 -11.45 -1.67
CA ARG A 108 8.26 -10.85 -2.75
C ARG A 108 6.92 -11.59 -2.94
N ALA A 109 6.92 -12.93 -2.84
CA ALA A 109 5.71 -13.74 -2.90
C ALA A 109 4.78 -13.42 -1.73
N ALA A 110 5.33 -13.52 -0.51
CA ALA A 110 4.60 -13.27 0.72
C ALA A 110 3.93 -11.89 0.74
N ARG A 111 4.61 -10.86 0.22
CA ARG A 111 4.06 -9.51 0.08
C ARG A 111 2.94 -9.43 -0.93
N TYR A 112 3.10 -10.04 -2.11
CA TYR A 112 2.01 -10.12 -3.08
C TYR A 112 0.77 -10.81 -2.50
N HIS A 113 0.94 -11.98 -1.86
CA HIS A 113 -0.16 -12.66 -1.18
C HIS A 113 -0.74 -11.83 -0.03
N HIS A 114 0.08 -11.03 0.66
CA HIS A 114 -0.43 -10.08 1.66
C HIS A 114 -1.33 -9.00 1.05
N HIS A 115 -0.97 -8.42 -0.10
CA HIS A 115 -1.87 -7.53 -0.85
C HIS A 115 -3.19 -8.23 -1.21
N LEU A 116 -3.14 -9.45 -1.74
CA LEU A 116 -4.35 -10.20 -2.10
C LEU A 116 -5.24 -10.49 -0.90
N ARG A 117 -4.65 -10.86 0.26
CA ARG A 117 -5.41 -11.06 1.50
C ARG A 117 -6.13 -9.78 1.94
N LYS A 118 -5.50 -8.62 1.81
CA LYS A 118 -6.14 -7.33 2.14
C LYS A 118 -7.27 -6.99 1.20
N LEU A 119 -7.12 -7.25 -0.10
CA LEU A 119 -8.21 -7.11 -1.07
C LEU A 119 -9.38 -8.04 -0.74
N LYS A 120 -9.12 -9.33 -0.49
CA LYS A 120 -10.15 -10.30 -0.10
C LYS A 120 -10.86 -9.91 1.19
N ALA A 121 -10.11 -9.43 2.19
CA ALA A 121 -10.68 -8.95 3.45
C ALA A 121 -11.56 -7.70 3.24
N ALA A 122 -11.14 -6.77 2.38
CA ALA A 122 -11.92 -5.58 2.05
C ALA A 122 -13.22 -5.95 1.29
N ILE A 123 -13.14 -6.87 0.32
CA ILE A 123 -14.31 -7.41 -0.40
C ILE A 123 -15.27 -8.09 0.59
N ALA A 124 -14.76 -8.96 1.46
CA ALA A 124 -15.56 -9.66 2.46
C ALA A 124 -16.16 -8.74 3.53
N LYS A 125 -15.54 -7.58 3.77
CA LYS A 125 -16.10 -6.52 4.63
C LYS A 125 -17.24 -5.81 3.89
N ALA A 126 -16.98 -5.32 2.68
CA ALA A 126 -17.98 -4.61 1.89
C ALA A 126 -19.20 -5.47 1.57
N SER A 127 -19.02 -6.77 1.31
CA SER A 127 -20.13 -7.66 1.01
C SER A 127 -21.13 -7.79 2.17
N ARG A 128 -20.72 -7.59 3.43
CA ARG A 128 -21.64 -7.74 4.59
C ARG A 128 -22.81 -6.76 4.55
N ASP A 129 -22.57 -5.57 4.01
CA ASP A 129 -23.52 -4.46 4.01
C ASP A 129 -24.31 -4.38 2.69
N LEU A 130 -24.03 -5.28 1.73
CA LEU A 130 -24.69 -5.31 0.42
C LEU A 130 -25.96 -6.19 0.41
N PRO A 131 -26.96 -5.84 -0.42
CA PRO A 131 -28.04 -6.72 -0.80
C PRO A 131 -27.56 -8.07 -1.39
N GLU A 132 -28.34 -9.15 -1.25
CA GLU A 132 -27.96 -10.52 -1.68
C GLU A 132 -27.56 -10.60 -3.16
N ASP A 133 -28.30 -9.94 -4.04
CA ASP A 133 -28.04 -9.86 -5.48
C ASP A 133 -26.67 -9.22 -5.77
N GLN A 134 -26.35 -8.13 -5.07
CA GLN A 134 -25.06 -7.45 -5.20
C GLN A 134 -23.91 -8.26 -4.58
N ARG A 135 -24.16 -8.94 -3.46
CA ARG A 135 -23.19 -9.87 -2.86
C ARG A 135 -22.80 -10.99 -3.80
N GLN A 136 -23.78 -11.59 -4.48
CA GLN A 136 -23.55 -12.70 -5.40
C GLN A 136 -22.81 -12.24 -6.67
N HIS A 137 -23.12 -11.04 -7.16
CA HIS A 137 -22.39 -10.42 -8.26
C HIS A 137 -20.94 -10.13 -7.88
N LEU A 138 -20.70 -9.51 -6.72
CA LEU A 138 -19.35 -9.23 -6.21
C LEU A 138 -18.54 -10.52 -5.95
N ALA A 139 -19.19 -11.58 -5.43
CA ALA A 139 -18.57 -12.89 -5.26
C ALA A 139 -18.10 -13.48 -6.59
N THR A 140 -18.95 -13.42 -7.62
CA THR A 140 -18.63 -13.88 -8.98
C THR A 140 -17.43 -13.12 -9.55
N ILE A 141 -17.42 -11.80 -9.45
CA ILE A 141 -16.29 -10.96 -9.88
C ILE A 141 -15.00 -11.31 -9.11
N SER A 142 -15.09 -11.46 -7.79
CA SER A 142 -13.92 -11.71 -6.92
C SER A 142 -13.32 -13.11 -7.10
N SER A 143 -14.09 -14.08 -7.60
CA SER A 143 -13.60 -15.43 -7.92
C SER A 143 -12.52 -15.44 -9.01
N GLY A 144 -12.45 -14.37 -9.81
CA GLY A 144 -11.46 -14.18 -10.88
C GLY A 144 -10.12 -13.58 -10.42
N ILE A 145 -9.92 -13.34 -9.13
CA ILE A 145 -8.63 -12.85 -8.59
C ILE A 145 -7.59 -13.98 -8.71
N SER A 146 -6.49 -13.72 -9.42
CA SER A 146 -5.46 -14.73 -9.64
C SER A 146 -4.57 -14.87 -8.40
N GLU A 147 -4.43 -16.11 -7.92
CA GLU A 147 -3.46 -16.45 -6.87
C GLU A 147 -2.07 -16.75 -7.41
N ASP A 148 -1.92 -16.76 -8.75
CA ASP A 148 -0.67 -17.04 -9.41
C ASP A 148 0.29 -15.85 -9.26
N TRP A 149 1.51 -16.14 -8.81
CA TRP A 149 2.55 -15.14 -8.64
C TRP A 149 3.64 -15.27 -9.71
#